data_AF-S0KIP8-F1
#
_entry.id   AF-S0KIP8-F1
#
_cell.length_a   1.000
_cell.length_b   1.000
_cell.length_c   1.000
_cell.angle_alpha   90.00
_cell.angle_beta   90.00
_cell.angle_gamma   90.00
#
_symmetry.space_group_name_H-M   'P 1'
#
loop_
_entity.id
_entity.type
_entity.pdbx_description
1 polymer ?
#
loop_
_entity_poly.entity_id
_entity_poly.type
_entity_poly.pdbx_seq_one_letter_code
_entity_poly.pdbx_strand_id
1 'polypeptide(L)'
;MESSRVAPSMKYSIDDYSTDYSTKKLDKQSEQFKSLVQLEQAQLKLSNHAQKRLSQRAIQLDAEDYRQLDSAVLELAQKGSKDSLLVYKDLGFITNIPNRTVITALSMAELHTVTNIDSAKFIQ
;
A
#
# COMPACT_ATOMS: atom_id res chain seq x y z
N MET A 1 43.42 -6.83 50.57
CA MET A 1 43.44 -8.28 50.31
C MET A 1 42.00 -8.72 50.06
N GLU A 2 41.75 -9.16 48.82
CA GLU A 2 40.68 -10.05 48.35
C GLU A 2 39.26 -9.95 48.94
N SER A 3 38.29 -9.58 48.10
CA SER A 3 37.17 -10.48 47.79
C SER A 3 36.28 -9.90 46.68
N SER A 4 36.76 -9.96 45.44
CA SER A 4 35.89 -9.93 44.27
C SER A 4 35.26 -11.33 44.12
N ARG A 5 33.98 -11.46 44.44
CA ARG A 5 33.21 -12.66 44.08
C ARG A 5 32.68 -12.48 42.66
N VAL A 6 33.44 -12.98 41.69
CA VAL A 6 32.99 -13.21 40.33
C VAL A 6 32.00 -14.38 40.32
N ALA A 7 30.81 -14.17 39.74
CA ALA A 7 29.84 -15.23 39.48
C ALA A 7 30.31 -16.15 38.33
N PRO A 8 30.07 -17.47 38.39
CA PRO A 8 30.48 -18.36 37.30
C PRO A 8 29.60 -18.18 36.06
N SER A 9 30.23 -18.03 34.90
CA SER A 9 29.57 -18.00 33.59
C SER A 9 29.22 -19.43 33.14
N MET A 10 27.93 -19.76 33.11
CA MET A 10 27.45 -20.95 32.41
C MET A 10 27.64 -20.76 30.90
N LYS A 11 28.56 -21.51 30.31
CA LYS A 11 28.65 -21.67 28.85
C LYS A 11 27.52 -22.60 28.41
N TYR A 12 26.48 -22.05 27.81
CA TYR A 12 25.51 -22.85 27.05
C TYR A 12 26.08 -23.07 25.65
N SER A 13 26.41 -24.33 25.32
CA SER A 13 26.74 -24.74 23.96
C SER A 13 25.45 -24.82 23.15
N ILE A 14 25.42 -24.10 22.03
CA ILE A 14 24.32 -24.02 21.06
C ILE A 14 24.58 -24.99 19.92
N ASP A 15 24.68 -26.28 20.22
CA ASP A 15 24.95 -27.31 19.22
C ASP A 15 23.99 -28.50 19.40
N ASP A 16 22.67 -28.26 19.36
CA ASP A 16 21.70 -29.32 19.05
C ASP A 16 20.31 -28.75 18.76
N TYR A 17 20.10 -28.22 17.55
CA TYR A 17 18.74 -27.98 17.05
C TYR A 17 18.68 -28.04 15.53
N SER A 18 18.98 -29.20 14.93
CA SER A 18 18.56 -29.47 13.54
C SER A 18 17.10 -29.92 13.55
N THR A 19 16.18 -28.97 13.44
CA THR A 19 14.78 -29.30 13.18
C THR A 19 14.50 -29.34 11.68
N ASP A 20 14.17 -30.55 11.22
CA ASP A 20 13.59 -30.88 9.91
C ASP A 20 12.17 -30.28 9.79
N TYR A 21 12.06 -28.97 9.58
CA TYR A 21 10.79 -28.36 9.21
C TYR A 21 10.60 -28.43 7.70
N SER A 22 9.83 -29.43 7.29
CA SER A 22 9.27 -29.63 5.95
C SER A 22 8.81 -28.31 5.30
N THR A 23 9.59 -27.80 4.35
CA THR A 23 9.37 -26.56 3.60
C THR A 23 8.24 -26.65 2.56
N LYS A 24 7.75 -27.85 2.27
CA LYS A 24 6.85 -28.13 1.14
C LYS A 24 5.42 -27.55 1.28
N LYS A 25 5.01 -27.14 2.48
CA LYS A 25 3.68 -26.54 2.73
C LYS A 25 3.67 -25.00 2.66
N LEU A 26 4.80 -24.33 2.91
CA LEU A 26 4.87 -22.86 2.86
C LEU A 26 4.83 -22.33 1.42
N ASP A 27 5.47 -23.03 0.48
CA ASP A 27 5.52 -22.59 -0.92
C ASP A 27 4.16 -22.66 -1.61
N LYS A 28 3.33 -23.64 -1.27
CA LYS A 28 2.00 -23.78 -1.88
C LYS A 28 1.05 -22.68 -1.40
N GLN A 29 1.16 -22.28 -0.13
CA GLN A 29 0.36 -21.18 0.43
C GLN A 29 0.83 -19.82 -0.07
N SER A 30 2.13 -19.61 -0.27
CA SER A 30 2.66 -18.36 -0.83
C SER A 30 2.25 -18.19 -2.30
N GLU A 31 2.24 -19.25 -3.10
CA GLU A 31 1.78 -19.21 -4.49
C GLU A 31 0.26 -19.02 -4.60
N GLN A 32 -0.53 -19.64 -3.72
CA GLN A 32 -1.97 -19.37 -3.65
C GLN A 32 -2.26 -17.92 -3.20
N PHE A 33 -1.52 -17.38 -2.23
CA PHE A 33 -1.64 -15.98 -1.82
C PHE A 33 -1.23 -15.02 -2.95
N LYS A 34 -0.13 -15.30 -3.67
CA LYS A 34 0.27 -14.54 -4.87
C LYS A 34 -0.85 -14.51 -5.89
N SER A 35 -1.49 -15.65 -6.18
CA SER A 35 -2.56 -15.73 -7.18
C SER A 35 -3.80 -14.89 -6.81
N LEU A 36 -4.19 -14.88 -5.53
CA LEU A 36 -5.29 -14.04 -5.03
C LEU A 36 -4.93 -12.56 -5.10
N VAL A 37 -3.71 -12.21 -4.70
CA VAL A 37 -3.20 -10.84 -4.79
C VAL A 37 -3.12 -10.36 -6.24
N GLN A 38 -2.74 -11.24 -7.20
CA GLN A 38 -2.63 -10.94 -8.63
C GLN A 38 -3.99 -10.62 -9.27
N LEU A 39 -5.04 -11.37 -8.93
CA LEU A 39 -6.40 -11.16 -9.43
C LEU A 39 -7.00 -9.82 -8.97
N GLU A 40 -6.67 -9.38 -7.76
CA GLU A 40 -7.08 -8.06 -7.26
C GLU A 40 -6.33 -6.88 -7.90
N GLN A 41 -5.20 -7.09 -8.58
CA GLN A 41 -4.39 -5.97 -9.10
C GLN A 41 -5.02 -5.28 -10.32
N ALA A 42 -6.09 -5.84 -10.89
CA ALA A 42 -6.75 -5.23 -12.03
C ALA A 42 -7.51 -3.94 -11.68
N GLN A 43 -7.96 -3.79 -10.43
CA GLN A 43 -8.86 -2.71 -10.02
C GLN A 43 -8.18 -1.69 -9.11
N LEU A 44 -8.54 -0.42 -9.25
CA LEU A 44 -8.13 0.65 -8.34
C LEU A 44 -8.49 0.33 -6.88
N LYS A 45 -7.49 0.35 -6.01
CA LYS A 45 -7.65 0.10 -4.57
C LYS A 45 -7.81 1.42 -3.82
N LEU A 46 -8.62 1.41 -2.76
CA LEU A 46 -8.73 2.52 -1.83
C LEU A 46 -8.04 2.15 -0.51
N SER A 47 -7.15 3.01 -0.02
CA SER A 47 -6.59 2.84 1.32
C SER A 47 -7.65 3.06 2.40
N ASN A 48 -7.38 2.58 3.61
CA ASN A 48 -8.23 2.87 4.78
C ASN A 48 -8.44 4.38 5.01
N HIS A 49 -7.41 5.20 4.74
CA HIS A 49 -7.54 6.65 4.88
C HIS A 49 -8.44 7.25 3.80
N ALA A 50 -8.30 6.81 2.54
CA ALA A 50 -9.17 7.24 1.45
C ALA A 50 -10.64 6.85 1.71
N GLN A 51 -10.89 5.60 2.11
CA GLN A 51 -12.23 5.12 2.45
C GLN A 51 -12.85 5.94 3.59
N LYS A 52 -12.10 6.18 4.67
CA LYS A 52 -12.56 7.00 5.80
C LYS A 52 -12.94 8.42 5.34
N ARG A 53 -12.12 9.04 4.49
CA ARG A 53 -12.37 10.39 3.97
C ARG A 53 -13.61 10.47 3.07
N LEU A 54 -13.81 9.48 2.20
CA LEU A 54 -14.99 9.42 1.34
C LEU A 54 -16.26 9.23 2.18
N SER A 55 -16.25 8.30 3.13
CA SER A 55 -17.37 8.05 4.04
C SER A 55 -17.71 9.26 4.89
N GLN A 56 -16.70 9.97 5.43
CA GLN A 56 -16.89 11.19 6.23
C GLN A 56 -17.63 12.30 5.47
N ARG A 57 -17.52 12.32 4.14
CA ARG A 57 -18.17 13.31 3.27
C ARG A 57 -19.38 12.74 2.53
N ALA A 58 -19.83 11.53 2.87
CA ALA A 58 -20.89 10.81 2.18
C ALA A 58 -20.68 10.71 0.65
N ILE A 59 -19.42 10.64 0.21
CA ILE A 59 -19.07 10.48 -1.20
C ILE A 59 -19.07 8.99 -1.52
N GLN A 60 -19.87 8.59 -2.50
CA GLN A 60 -19.85 7.26 -3.08
C GLN A 60 -19.32 7.35 -4.50
N LEU A 61 -18.38 6.48 -4.84
CA LEU A 61 -17.87 6.34 -6.20
C LEU A 61 -18.67 5.23 -6.87
N ASP A 62 -19.25 5.53 -8.03
CA ASP A 62 -19.94 4.54 -8.84
C ASP A 62 -18.98 3.82 -9.82
N ALA A 63 -19.51 2.87 -10.59
CA ALA A 63 -18.71 2.11 -11.55
C ALA A 63 -18.06 3.00 -12.64
N GLU A 64 -18.69 4.11 -13.00
CA GLU A 64 -18.14 5.04 -13.98
C GLU A 64 -16.99 5.83 -13.38
N ASP A 65 -17.13 6.30 -12.14
CA ASP A 65 -16.07 6.98 -11.40
C ASP A 65 -14.82 6.11 -11.29
N TYR A 66 -14.99 4.83 -10.92
CA TYR A 66 -13.87 3.89 -10.87
C TYR A 66 -13.20 3.70 -12.24
N ARG A 67 -13.98 3.59 -13.32
CA ARG A 67 -13.43 3.47 -14.68
C ARG A 67 -12.60 4.69 -15.09
N GLN A 68 -13.09 5.89 -14.77
CA GLN A 68 -12.39 7.14 -15.08
C GLN A 68 -11.07 7.25 -14.32
N LEU A 69 -11.09 6.94 -13.02
CA LEU A 69 -9.88 6.92 -12.19
C LEU A 69 -8.90 5.83 -12.66
N ASP A 70 -9.35 4.62 -12.98
CA ASP A 70 -8.49 3.55 -13.48
C ASP A 70 -7.83 3.91 -14.83
N SER A 71 -8.58 4.55 -15.72
CA SER A 71 -8.03 5.06 -16.99
C SER A 71 -6.94 6.11 -16.74
N ALA A 72 -7.17 7.02 -15.79
CA ALA A 72 -6.18 8.02 -15.42
C ALA A 72 -4.92 7.41 -14.80
N VAL A 73 -5.07 6.43 -13.91
CA VAL A 73 -3.94 5.68 -13.35
C VAL A 73 -3.16 4.95 -14.44
N LEU A 74 -3.84 4.32 -15.40
CA LEU A 74 -3.18 3.62 -16.50
C LEU A 74 -2.37 4.57 -17.41
N GLU A 75 -2.90 5.76 -17.70
CA GLU A 75 -2.18 6.75 -18.50
C GLU A 75 -0.94 7.28 -17.77
N LEU A 76 -1.07 7.57 -16.48
CA LEU A 76 0.06 8.03 -15.66
C LEU A 76 1.10 6.93 -15.48
N ALA A 77 0.68 5.67 -15.34
CA ALA A 77 1.59 4.53 -15.30
C ALA A 77 2.41 4.42 -16.59
N GLN A 78 1.79 4.59 -17.76
CA GLN A 78 2.49 4.61 -19.06
C GLN A 78 3.50 5.75 -19.17
N LYS A 79 3.27 6.86 -18.45
CA LYS A 79 4.17 8.01 -18.38
C LYS A 79 5.24 7.89 -17.29
N GLY A 80 5.26 6.79 -16.54
CA GLY A 80 6.26 6.52 -15.50
C GLY A 80 6.02 7.26 -14.19
N SER A 81 4.80 7.76 -13.95
CA SER A 81 4.42 8.42 -12.70
C SER A 81 4.42 7.43 -11.52
N LYS A 82 4.76 7.93 -10.32
CA LYS A 82 4.81 7.12 -9.10
C LYS A 82 3.72 7.55 -8.12
N ASP A 83 3.71 8.81 -7.74
CA ASP A 83 2.73 9.40 -6.85
C ASP A 83 2.11 10.61 -7.54
N SER A 84 0.78 10.56 -7.68
CA SER A 84 0.05 11.49 -8.53
C SER A 84 -1.15 12.09 -7.82
N LEU A 85 -1.44 13.35 -8.15
CA LEU A 85 -2.71 13.99 -7.84
C LEU A 85 -3.66 13.81 -9.03
N LEU A 86 -4.73 13.04 -8.81
CA LEU A 86 -5.84 12.97 -9.76
C LEU A 86 -6.92 13.97 -9.33
N VAL A 87 -7.29 14.88 -10.21
CA VAL A 87 -8.42 15.79 -10.01
C VAL A 87 -9.58 15.29 -10.84
N TYR A 88 -10.69 14.97 -10.18
CA TYR A 88 -11.89 14.45 -10.81
C TYR A 88 -13.12 14.98 -10.10
N LYS A 89 -14.04 15.59 -10.86
CA LYS A 89 -15.14 16.39 -10.31
C LYS A 89 -14.55 17.46 -9.36
N ASP A 90 -15.11 17.62 -8.17
CA ASP A 90 -14.62 18.56 -7.15
C ASP A 90 -13.63 17.91 -6.15
N LEU A 91 -13.04 16.77 -6.52
CA LEU A 91 -12.21 15.95 -5.64
C LEU A 91 -10.78 15.83 -6.16
N GLY A 92 -9.83 15.86 -5.22
CA GLY A 92 -8.43 15.51 -5.40
C GLY A 92 -8.12 14.17 -4.74
N PHE A 93 -7.53 13.26 -5.51
CA PHE A 93 -7.11 11.93 -5.07
C PHE A 93 -5.59 11.81 -5.16
N ILE A 94 -4.94 11.65 -4.02
CA ILE A 94 -3.52 11.31 -3.99
C ILE A 94 -3.40 9.80 -4.19
N THR A 95 -2.72 9.39 -5.25
CA THR A 95 -2.72 8.01 -5.72
C THR A 95 -1.29 7.54 -5.92
N ASN A 96 -0.97 6.38 -5.36
CA ASN A 96 0.25 5.66 -5.71
C ASN A 96 -0.05 4.83 -6.97
N ILE A 97 0.57 5.22 -8.08
CA ILE A 97 0.34 4.66 -9.42
C ILE A 97 0.85 3.22 -9.54
N PRO A 98 2.08 2.86 -9.10
CA PRO A 98 2.58 1.49 -9.18
C PRO A 98 1.70 0.49 -8.42
N ASN A 99 1.20 0.89 -7.25
CA ASN A 99 0.34 0.04 -6.43
C ASN A 99 -1.16 0.19 -6.78
N ARG A 100 -1.51 1.03 -7.76
CA ARG A 100 -2.88 1.37 -8.15
C ARG A 100 -3.76 1.64 -6.91
N THR A 101 -3.25 2.44 -5.97
CA THR A 101 -3.87 2.65 -4.67
C THR A 101 -4.10 4.13 -4.40
N VAL A 102 -5.35 4.53 -4.20
CA VAL A 102 -5.70 5.86 -3.70
C VAL A 102 -5.36 5.92 -2.22
N ILE A 103 -4.44 6.80 -1.85
CA ILE A 103 -3.96 7.00 -0.49
C ILE A 103 -4.92 7.93 0.28
N THR A 104 -5.44 8.98 -0.35
CA THR A 104 -6.43 9.88 0.26
C THR A 104 -7.33 10.53 -0.78
N ALA A 105 -8.51 10.97 -0.34
CA ALA A 105 -9.45 11.79 -1.09
C ALA A 105 -9.75 13.10 -0.33
N LEU A 106 -9.67 14.23 -1.02
CA LEU A 106 -9.82 15.59 -0.47
C LEU A 106 -10.73 16.39 -1.40
N SER A 107 -11.48 17.37 -0.90
CA SER A 107 -12.13 18.32 -1.81
C SER A 107 -11.10 19.30 -2.36
N MET A 108 -11.34 19.83 -3.55
CA MET A 108 -10.47 20.88 -4.12
C MET A 108 -10.40 22.14 -3.26
N ALA A 109 -11.43 22.41 -2.46
CA ALA A 109 -11.46 23.55 -1.54
C ALA A 109 -10.48 23.40 -0.36
N GLU A 110 -10.19 22.17 0.07
CA GLU A 110 -9.25 21.86 1.17
C GLU A 110 -7.82 21.63 0.66
N LEU A 111 -7.66 21.53 -0.66
CA LEU A 111 -6.41 21.16 -1.31
C LEU A 111 -5.59 22.42 -1.60
N HIS A 112 -4.85 22.88 -0.59
CA HIS A 112 -4.03 24.10 -0.69
C HIS A 112 -2.60 23.81 -1.15
N THR A 113 -1.93 22.85 -0.51
CA THR A 113 -0.55 22.48 -0.80
C THR A 113 -0.45 20.97 -0.79
N VAL A 114 0.10 20.41 -1.86
CA VAL A 114 0.40 18.98 -1.98
C VAL A 114 1.88 18.83 -2.31
N THR A 115 2.55 17.92 -1.62
CA THR A 115 3.99 17.65 -1.79
C THR A 115 4.22 16.18 -2.09
N ASN A 116 5.44 15.83 -2.52
CA ASN A 116 5.83 14.46 -2.86
C ASN A 116 4.96 13.83 -3.97
N ILE A 117 4.61 14.65 -4.96
CA ILE A 117 3.85 14.25 -6.14
C ILE A 117 4.69 14.57 -7.37
N ASP A 118 4.82 13.62 -8.28
CA ASP A 118 5.57 13.80 -9.54
C ASP A 118 4.68 14.21 -10.71
N SER A 119 3.36 14.10 -10.56
CA SER A 119 2.41 14.32 -11.64
C SER A 119 1.02 14.70 -11.15
N ALA A 120 0.32 15.50 -11.94
CA ALA A 120 -1.09 15.80 -11.72
C ALA A 120 -1.87 15.59 -13.01
N LYS A 121 -3.07 15.01 -12.91
CA LYS A 121 -3.97 14.80 -14.04
C LYS A 121 -5.37 15.26 -13.68
N PHE A 122 -5.94 16.08 -14.57
CA PHE A 122 -7.34 16.48 -14.53
C PHE A 122 -8.13 15.53 -15.42
N ILE A 123 -9.18 14.93 -14.87
CA ILE A 123 -10.07 13.99 -15.55
C ILE A 123 -11.35 14.78 -15.87
N GLN A 124 -11.68 14.84 -17.17
CA GLN A 124 -12.82 15.59 -17.73
C GLN A 124 -14.01 14.69 -17.99
#